data_AF-A0A933FYB3-F1
#
_entry.id   AF-A0A933FYB3-F1
#
_cell.length_a   1.000
_cell.length_b   1.000
_cell.length_c   1.000
_cell.angle_alpha   90.00
_cell.angle_beta   90.00
_cell.angle_gamma   90.00
#
_symmetry.space_group_name_H-M   'P 1'
#
loop_
_entity.id
_entity.type
_entity.pdbx_description
1 polymer ?
#
loop_
_entity_poly.entity_id
_entity_poly.type
_entity_poly.pdbx_seq_one_letter_code
_entity_poly.pdbx_strand_id
1 'polypeptide(L)'
;MRKKLNEFHRVIDQITDGMIERWVKDLVLVKTFIGLRFQEAILKKVSQVVKLQYRLATAEEESRGIDGAIGNTEVSIKPKSWKEQVIQREQLVGVIVYYSKTDDGIEIEFEPSDF
;
A
#
# COMPACT_ATOMS: atom_id res chain seq x y z
N MET A 1 -23.84 -22.76 -20.82
CA MET A 1 -23.73 -22.61 -19.35
C MET A 1 -23.12 -23.85 -18.68
N ARG A 2 -23.73 -25.05 -18.76
CA ARG A 2 -23.21 -26.29 -18.12
C ARG A 2 -21.80 -26.73 -18.55
N LYS A 3 -21.43 -26.55 -19.82
CA LYS A 3 -20.10 -26.95 -20.33
C LYS A 3 -18.94 -26.16 -19.70
N LYS A 4 -19.07 -24.83 -19.61
CA LYS A 4 -18.07 -23.93 -18.99
C LYS A 4 -17.88 -24.22 -17.50
N LEU A 5 -18.96 -24.56 -16.79
CA LEU A 5 -18.90 -24.92 -15.38
C LEU A 5 -18.15 -26.24 -15.16
N ASN A 6 -18.39 -27.23 -16.01
CA ASN A 6 -17.68 -28.51 -15.95
C ASN A 6 -16.19 -28.38 -16.34
N GLU A 7 -15.88 -27.50 -17.30
CA GLU A 7 -14.49 -27.13 -17.61
C GLU A 7 -13.81 -26.48 -16.40
N PHE A 8 -14.49 -25.57 -15.70
CA PHE A 8 -13.96 -24.91 -14.50
C PHE A 8 -13.71 -25.90 -13.35
N HIS A 9 -14.64 -26.82 -13.08
CA HIS A 9 -14.47 -27.87 -12.07
C HIS A 9 -13.22 -28.71 -12.34
N ARG A 10 -13.03 -29.14 -13.60
CA ARG A 10 -11.85 -29.91 -14.01
C ARG A 10 -10.53 -29.16 -13.83
N VAL A 11 -10.55 -27.84 -13.91
CA VAL A 11 -9.35 -27.01 -13.70
C VAL A 11 -9.06 -26.86 -12.20
N ILE A 12 -10.09 -26.75 -11.35
CA ILE A 12 -9.90 -26.75 -9.89
C ILE A 12 -9.27 -28.05 -9.42
N ASP A 13 -9.71 -29.20 -9.94
CA ASP A 13 -9.15 -30.51 -9.59
C ASP A 13 -7.67 -30.67 -10.00
N GLN A 14 -7.17 -29.81 -10.89
CA GLN A 14 -5.77 -29.80 -11.33
C GLN A 14 -4.88 -28.88 -10.47
N ILE A 15 -5.45 -28.14 -9.51
CA ILE A 15 -4.68 -27.30 -8.61
C ILE A 15 -3.89 -28.21 -7.65
N THR A 16 -2.58 -28.04 -7.63
CA THR A 16 -1.67 -28.80 -6.77
C THR A 16 -1.15 -27.92 -5.63
N ASP A 17 -0.75 -28.54 -4.52
CA ASP A 17 -0.14 -27.84 -3.38
C ASP A 17 1.07 -26.99 -3.82
N GLY A 18 1.89 -27.50 -4.74
CA GLY A 18 3.03 -26.75 -5.28
C GLY A 18 2.63 -25.53 -6.12
N MET A 19 1.46 -25.53 -6.78
CA MET A 19 0.92 -24.34 -7.45
C MET A 19 0.44 -23.31 -6.43
N ILE A 20 -0.23 -23.76 -5.37
CA ILE A 20 -0.67 -22.90 -4.28
C ILE A 20 0.54 -22.26 -3.59
N GLU A 21 1.56 -23.05 -3.27
CA GLU A 21 2.78 -22.55 -2.61
C GLU A 21 3.49 -21.48 -3.45
N ARG A 22 3.66 -21.71 -4.76
CA ARG A 22 4.25 -20.71 -5.67
C ARG A 22 3.38 -19.46 -5.75
N TRP A 23 2.07 -19.61 -5.90
CA TRP A 23 1.16 -18.48 -5.96
C TRP A 23 1.16 -17.67 -4.67
N VAL A 24 1.18 -18.33 -3.49
CA VAL A 24 1.28 -17.66 -2.19
C VAL A 24 2.62 -16.96 -2.04
N LYS A 25 3.74 -17.60 -2.40
CA LYS A 25 5.07 -16.97 -2.36
C LYS A 25 5.14 -15.76 -3.27
N ASP A 26 4.67 -15.88 -4.51
CA ASP A 26 4.62 -14.77 -5.45
C ASP A 26 3.72 -13.65 -4.91
N LEU A 27 2.53 -13.98 -4.38
CA LEU A 27 1.63 -13.00 -3.80
C LEU A 27 2.25 -12.25 -2.61
N VAL A 28 2.87 -12.99 -1.68
CA VAL A 28 3.51 -12.41 -0.48
C VAL A 28 4.71 -11.56 -0.88
N LEU A 29 5.59 -12.06 -1.73
CA LEU A 29 6.75 -11.29 -2.20
C LEU A 29 6.32 -10.04 -2.96
N VAL A 30 5.40 -10.15 -3.92
CA VAL A 30 4.91 -9.00 -4.70
C VAL A 30 4.23 -7.99 -3.79
N LYS A 31 3.31 -8.41 -2.93
CA LYS A 31 2.54 -7.47 -2.10
C LYS A 31 3.40 -6.83 -1.01
N THR A 32 4.25 -7.61 -0.34
CA THR A 32 5.06 -7.14 0.77
C THR A 32 6.30 -6.39 0.29
N PHE A 33 7.07 -6.93 -0.65
CA PHE A 33 8.30 -6.26 -1.09
C PHE A 33 8.02 -5.02 -1.93
N ILE A 34 7.14 -5.13 -2.94
CA ILE A 34 6.83 -3.96 -3.79
C ILE A 34 6.05 -2.92 -2.98
N GLY A 35 5.14 -3.36 -2.10
CA GLY A 35 4.42 -2.46 -1.18
C GLY A 35 5.36 -1.67 -0.27
N LEU A 36 6.29 -2.35 0.42
CA LEU A 36 7.26 -1.69 1.31
C LEU A 36 8.18 -0.73 0.56
N ARG A 37 8.71 -1.14 -0.60
CA ARG A 37 9.57 -0.27 -1.42
C ARG A 37 8.82 0.95 -1.95
N PHE A 38 7.52 0.80 -2.20
CA PHE A 38 6.64 1.89 -2.62
C PHE A 38 6.40 2.90 -1.51
N GLN A 39 6.05 2.44 -0.30
CA GLN A 39 5.89 3.31 0.88
C GLN A 39 7.19 4.06 1.19
N GLU A 40 8.33 3.36 1.17
CA GLU A 40 9.65 3.94 1.42
C GLU A 40 9.98 5.06 0.42
N ALA A 41 9.71 4.86 -0.87
CA ALA A 41 9.98 5.85 -1.91
C ALA A 41 9.16 7.14 -1.71
N ILE A 42 7.89 7.01 -1.32
CA ILE A 42 7.01 8.14 -1.02
C ILE A 42 7.50 8.90 0.21
N LEU A 43 7.76 8.20 1.32
CA LEU A 43 8.27 8.82 2.55
C LEU A 43 9.56 9.58 2.29
N LYS A 44 10.51 8.97 1.57
CA LYS A 44 11.77 9.61 1.19
C LYS A 44 11.55 10.87 0.34
N LYS A 45 10.61 10.83 -0.61
CA LYS A 45 10.33 11.99 -1.47
C LYS A 45 9.73 13.14 -0.68
N VAL A 46 8.78 12.87 0.20
CA VAL A 46 8.16 13.88 1.08
C VAL A 46 9.22 14.47 2.01
N SER A 47 10.03 13.63 2.65
CA SER A 47 11.09 14.05 3.58
C SER A 47 12.11 14.98 2.92
N GLN A 48 12.46 14.74 1.64
CA GLN A 48 13.33 15.62 0.86
C GLN A 48 12.72 17.00 0.62
N VAL A 49 11.41 17.08 0.39
CA VAL A 49 10.69 18.34 0.16
C VAL A 49 10.63 19.17 1.45
N VAL A 50 10.28 18.54 2.57
CA VAL A 50 10.16 19.21 3.88
C VAL A 50 11.49 19.33 4.63
N LYS A 51 12.57 18.74 4.10
CA LYS A 51 13.93 18.72 4.66
C LYS A 51 14.02 18.09 6.06
N LEU A 52 13.25 17.03 6.28
CA LEU A 52 13.26 16.23 7.51
C LEU A 52 13.73 14.80 7.22
N GLN A 53 14.17 14.10 8.26
CA GLN A 53 14.52 12.67 8.16
C GLN A 53 13.25 11.82 8.12
N TYR A 54 13.28 10.70 7.41
CA TYR A 54 12.18 9.73 7.40
C TYR A 54 12.58 8.42 8.06
N ARG A 55 11.58 7.68 8.54
CA ARG A 55 11.69 6.28 8.96
C ARG A 55 10.48 5.49 8.50
N LEU A 56 10.67 4.18 8.30
CA LEU A 56 9.57 3.25 8.13
C LEU A 56 8.86 3.03 9.48
N ALA A 57 7.59 2.64 9.41
CA ALA A 57 6.82 2.26 10.56
C ALA A 57 7.31 0.93 11.15
N THR A 58 7.13 0.75 12.46
CA THR A 58 7.21 -0.58 13.09
C THR A 58 5.95 -1.38 12.78
N ALA A 59 5.97 -2.69 13.03
CA ALA A 59 4.79 -3.54 12.83
C ALA A 59 3.58 -3.06 13.67
N GLU A 60 3.83 -2.57 14.88
CA GLU A 60 2.79 -2.02 15.76
C GLU A 60 2.23 -0.69 15.23
N GLU A 61 3.05 0.15 14.62
CA GLU A 61 2.63 1.38 13.95
C GLU A 61 1.83 1.09 12.67
N GLU A 62 2.28 0.16 11.83
CA GLU A 62 1.55 -0.27 10.63
C GLU A 62 0.17 -0.84 11.00
N SER A 63 0.07 -1.57 12.11
CA SER A 63 -1.22 -2.11 12.61
C SER A 63 -2.22 -1.01 12.98
N ARG A 64 -1.74 0.20 13.28
CA ARG A 64 -2.53 1.40 13.57
C ARG A 64 -2.76 2.26 12.31
N GLY A 65 -2.27 1.82 11.16
CA GLY A 65 -2.42 2.51 9.88
C GLY A 65 -1.34 3.55 9.58
N ILE A 66 -0.27 3.61 10.38
CA ILE A 66 0.88 4.50 10.16
C ILE A 66 1.88 3.78 9.25
N ASP A 67 2.22 4.39 8.11
CA ASP A 67 3.13 3.82 7.12
C ASP A 67 4.60 4.25 7.35
N GLY A 68 4.80 5.32 8.12
CA GLY A 68 6.12 5.77 8.56
C GLY A 68 6.06 7.07 9.36
N ALA A 69 7.22 7.69 9.56
CA ALA A 69 7.28 9.02 10.16
C ALA A 69 8.30 9.91 9.43
N ILE A 70 8.02 11.21 9.43
CA ILE A 70 8.89 12.25 8.87
C ILE A 70 9.12 13.29 9.97
N GLY A 71 10.36 13.43 10.44
CA GLY A 71 10.67 14.16 11.67
C GLY A 71 9.99 13.52 12.87
N ASN A 72 9.16 14.29 13.57
CA ASN A 72 8.35 13.82 14.71
C ASN A 72 6.89 13.49 14.31
N THR A 73 6.56 13.57 13.03
CA THR A 73 5.20 13.47 12.52
C THR A 73 4.95 12.07 11.94
N GLU A 74 3.96 11.37 12.49
CA GLU A 74 3.48 10.09 11.95
C GLU A 74 2.76 10.32 10.61
N VAL A 75 2.95 9.42 9.64
CA VAL A 75 2.48 9.56 8.26
C VAL A 75 1.70 8.33 7.83
N SER A 76 0.55 8.57 7.22
CA SER A 76 -0.29 7.58 6.55
C SER A 76 -0.27 7.84 5.03
N ILE A 77 -0.01 6.82 4.22
CA ILE A 77 0.03 6.88 2.75
C ILE A 77 -1.22 6.21 2.20
N LYS A 78 -2.08 6.97 1.51
CA LYS A 78 -3.34 6.44 0.97
C LYS A 78 -3.49 6.75 -0.52
N PRO A 79 -4.11 5.85 -1.31
CA PRO A 79 -4.39 6.16 -2.72
C PRO A 79 -5.40 7.31 -2.80
N LYS A 80 -5.32 8.15 -3.84
CA LYS A 80 -6.19 9.32 -4.00
C LYS A 80 -7.68 8.97 -4.04
N SER A 81 -8.04 7.78 -4.52
CA SER A 81 -9.42 7.28 -4.50
C SER A 81 -10.02 7.14 -3.10
N TRP A 82 -9.21 7.09 -2.04
CA TRP A 82 -9.69 7.17 -0.66
C TRP A 82 -10.24 8.55 -0.30
N LYS A 83 -9.69 9.63 -0.86
CA LYS A 83 -10.14 11.00 -0.61
C LYS A 83 -11.62 11.18 -0.94
N GLU A 84 -12.10 10.46 -1.96
CA GLU A 84 -13.49 10.50 -2.43
C GLU A 84 -14.42 9.54 -1.66
N GLN A 85 -13.87 8.47 -1.09
CA GLN A 85 -14.65 7.45 -0.36
C GLN A 85 -14.89 7.82 1.12
N VAL A 86 -14.09 8.72 1.70
CA VAL A 86 -14.13 9.04 3.14
C VAL A 86 -14.98 10.29 3.41
N ILE A 87 -16.31 10.12 3.29
CA ILE A 87 -17.29 10.89 4.10
C ILE A 87 -17.57 10.14 5.43
N GLN A 88 -17.04 8.93 5.62
CA GLN A 88 -17.24 8.15 6.85
C GLN A 88 -15.95 7.96 7.66
N ARG A 89 -15.94 8.70 8.77
CA ARG A 89 -15.06 8.71 9.96
C ARG A 89 -14.27 7.42 10.23
N GLU A 90 -12.99 7.42 9.87
CA GLU A 90 -11.94 6.76 10.67
C GLU A 90 -11.17 7.85 11.43
N GLN A 91 -10.76 7.58 12.68
CA GLN A 91 -9.79 8.41 13.39
C GLN A 91 -8.42 8.18 12.75
N LEU A 92 -8.19 8.84 11.62
CA LEU A 92 -6.91 8.76 10.91
C LEU A 92 -5.82 9.36 11.81
N VAL A 93 -4.75 8.60 12.02
CA VAL A 93 -3.63 8.98 12.88
C VAL A 93 -2.51 9.56 12.01
N GLY A 94 -2.07 10.76 12.34
CA GLY A 94 -0.98 11.44 11.66
C GLY A 94 -1.37 12.18 10.37
N VAL A 95 -0.36 12.64 9.64
CA VAL A 95 -0.50 13.37 8.38
C VAL A 95 -0.73 12.40 7.23
N ILE A 96 -1.64 12.75 6.33
CA ILE A 96 -1.98 11.90 5.19
C ILE A 96 -1.27 12.39 3.93
N VAL A 97 -0.52 11.50 3.31
CA VAL A 97 0.04 11.70 1.97
C VAL A 97 -0.79 10.90 0.98
N TYR A 98 -1.41 11.57 0.03
CA TYR A 98 -2.17 10.91 -1.03
C TYR A 98 -1.26 10.58 -2.20
N TYR A 99 -1.49 9.43 -2.85
CA TYR A 99 -0.76 9.06 -4.07
C TYR A 99 -1.70 8.62 -5.20
N SER A 100 -1.25 8.82 -6.44
CA SER A 100 -1.85 8.25 -7.65
C SER A 100 -0.77 7.58 -8.48
N LYS A 101 -1.03 6.37 -8.95
CA LYS A 101 -0.15 5.69 -9.92
C LYS A 101 -0.48 6.22 -11.31
N THR A 102 0.54 6.65 -12.03
CA THR A 102 0.46 7.06 -13.44
C THR A 102 1.28 6.10 -14.29
N ASP A 103 1.12 6.15 -15.61
CA ASP A 103 1.90 5.32 -16.53
C ASP A 103 3.42 5.60 -16.41
N ASP A 104 3.77 6.85 -16.06
CA ASP A 104 5.15 7.33 -15.94
C ASP A 104 5.69 7.36 -14.49
N GLY A 105 4.91 6.94 -13.49
CA GLY A 105 5.37 6.88 -12.11
C GLY A 105 4.30 7.07 -11.05
N ILE A 106 4.61 7.93 -10.06
CA ILE A 106 3.78 8.15 -8.88
C ILE A 106 3.66 9.65 -8.65
N GLU A 107 2.43 10.14 -8.65
CA GLU A 107 2.11 11.48 -8.18
C GLU A 107 1.78 11.43 -6.70
N ILE A 108 2.27 12.40 -5.94
CA ILE A 108 2.04 12.54 -4.50
C ILE A 108 1.44 13.92 -4.20
N GLU A 109 0.48 13.97 -3.29
CA GLU A 109 -0.25 15.16 -2.87
C GLU A 109 -0.24 15.22 -1.33
N PHE A 110 0.35 16.29 -0.78
CA PHE A 110 0.45 16.56 0.66
C PHE A 110 0.66 18.06 0.89
N GLU A 111 0.34 18.56 2.08
CA GLU A 111 0.60 19.96 2.46
C GLU A 111 1.91 20.04 3.27
N PRO A 112 2.94 20.77 2.80
CA PRO A 112 4.21 20.86 3.51
C PRO A 112 4.12 21.45 4.93
N SER A 113 3.13 22.28 5.22
CA SER A 113 2.96 22.87 6.57
C SER A 113 2.47 21.88 7.64
N ASP A 114 2.07 20.68 7.24
CA ASP A 114 1.61 19.65 8.18
C ASP A 114 2.78 18.89 8.85
N PHE A 115 4.02 19.15 8.43
CA PHE A 115 5.25 18.49 8.88
C PHE A 115 6.17 19.42 9.67
#